data_AF-A0AAW0VP98-F1
#
_entry.id   AF-A0AAW0VP98-F1
#
_cell.length_a   1.000
_cell.length_b   1.000
_cell.length_c   1.000
_cell.angle_alpha   90.00
_cell.angle_beta   90.00
_cell.angle_gamma   90.00
#
_symmetry.space_group_name_H-M   'P 1'
#
loop_
_entity.id
_entity.type
_entity.pdbx_description
1 polymer ?
#
loop_
_entity_poly.entity_id
_entity_poly.type
_entity_poly.pdbx_seq_one_letter_code
_entity_poly.pdbx_strand_id
1 'polypeptide(L)'
;FSISNEAVVGLLKGVASILGRFPKERIKEDMKKLCLVQVSHIQKLIEENIPIEKNTKSDPVVWLDRLAAIFRNVNPIVQNGEQHPCQEVVMEVWPTLSLAFQRYSSDLRVMEHCCRCLRFAVRCVHQHSAPLLSPLVEQ
;
A
#
# COMPACT_ATOMS: atom_id res chain seq x y z
N PHE A 1 17.70 8.23 17.47
CA PHE A 1 17.83 7.24 16.37
C PHE A 1 16.73 7.50 15.33
N SER A 2 16.99 8.29 14.30
CA SER A 2 16.08 8.42 13.15
C SER A 2 16.48 7.36 12.11
N ILE A 3 15.72 6.27 12.04
CA ILE A 3 15.90 5.25 10.99
C ILE A 3 15.52 5.89 9.65
N SER A 4 16.36 5.77 8.62
CA SER A 4 16.08 6.32 7.28
C SER A 4 14.89 5.62 6.63
N ASN A 5 14.16 6.31 5.74
CA ASN A 5 13.03 5.69 5.05
C ASN A 5 13.47 4.46 4.22
N GLU A 6 14.65 4.53 3.60
CA GLU A 6 15.22 3.41 2.84
C GLU A 6 15.45 2.17 3.71
N ALA A 7 15.96 2.35 4.94
CA ALA A 7 16.15 1.27 5.88
C ALA A 7 14.80 0.67 6.32
N VAL A 8 13.77 1.50 6.54
CA VAL A 8 12.41 1.02 6.86
C VAL A 8 11.80 0.24 5.69
N VAL A 9 11.94 0.74 4.46
CA VAL A 9 11.48 0.05 3.24
C VAL A 9 12.21 -1.30 3.07
N GLY A 10 13.51 -1.34 3.34
CA GLY A 10 14.31 -2.57 3.34
C GLY A 10 13.82 -3.59 4.39
N LEU A 11 13.51 -3.12 5.59
CA LEU A 11 12.95 -3.96 6.66
C LEU A 11 11.56 -4.50 6.27
N LEU A 12 10.66 -3.64 5.78
CA LEU A 12 9.32 -4.03 5.33
C LEU A 12 9.38 -5.05 4.19
N LYS A 13 10.32 -4.88 3.25
CA LYS A 13 10.58 -5.87 2.20
C LYS A 13 10.92 -7.25 2.79
N GLY A 14 11.81 -7.30 3.78
CA GLY A 14 12.17 -8.55 4.46
C GLY A 14 10.98 -9.19 5.16
N VAL A 15 10.25 -8.42 5.96
CA VAL A 15 9.05 -8.89 6.67
C VAL A 15 7.97 -9.38 5.70
N ALA A 16 7.67 -8.61 4.65
CA ALA A 16 6.69 -8.97 3.63
C ALA A 16 7.04 -10.25 2.86
N SER A 17 8.33 -10.46 2.57
CA SER A 17 8.80 -11.67 1.88
C SER A 17 8.61 -12.94 2.73
N ILE A 18 8.83 -12.83 4.05
CA ILE A 18 8.59 -13.92 5.00
C ILE A 18 7.08 -14.14 5.18
N LEU A 19 6.32 -13.05 5.29
CA LEU A 19 4.87 -13.08 5.46
C LEU A 19 4.19 -13.89 4.36
N GLY A 20 4.61 -13.74 3.09
CA GLY A 20 4.09 -14.52 1.97
C GLY A 20 4.26 -16.04 2.07
N ARG A 21 4.97 -16.56 3.09
CA ARG A 21 5.16 -17.99 3.36
C ARG A 21 4.29 -18.52 4.50
N PHE A 22 3.50 -17.67 5.15
CA PHE A 22 2.61 -18.08 6.23
C PHE A 22 1.32 -18.76 5.72
N PRO A 23 0.54 -19.41 6.60
CA PRO A 23 -0.84 -19.79 6.30
C PRO A 23 -1.68 -18.58 5.86
N LYS A 24 -2.67 -18.79 5.00
CA LYS A 24 -3.43 -17.73 4.32
C LYS A 24 -4.15 -16.78 5.27
N GLU A 25 -4.73 -17.34 6.34
CA GLU A 25 -5.45 -16.60 7.38
C GLU A 25 -4.49 -15.62 8.05
N ARG A 26 -3.28 -16.08 8.35
CA ARG A 26 -2.24 -15.26 8.98
C ARG A 26 -1.64 -14.23 8.02
N ILE A 27 -1.49 -14.57 6.73
CA ILE A 27 -1.07 -13.61 5.69
C ILE A 27 -2.01 -12.41 5.69
N LYS A 28 -3.33 -12.66 5.62
CA LYS A 28 -4.35 -11.62 5.60
C LYS A 28 -4.25 -10.71 6.83
N GLU A 29 -4.26 -11.29 8.03
CA GLU A 29 -4.25 -10.52 9.28
C GLU A 29 -2.96 -9.70 9.45
N ASP A 30 -1.81 -10.30 9.24
CA ASP A 30 -0.53 -9.63 9.49
C ASP A 30 -0.21 -8.61 8.39
N MET A 31 -0.60 -8.88 7.13
CA MET A 31 -0.50 -7.88 6.06
C MET A 31 -1.39 -6.67 6.33
N LYS A 32 -2.61 -6.91 6.81
CA LYS A 32 -3.55 -5.84 7.20
C LYS A 32 -2.93 -4.95 8.28
N LYS A 33 -2.36 -5.52 9.34
CA LYS A 33 -1.67 -4.75 10.39
C LYS A 33 -0.55 -3.88 9.82
N LEU A 34 0.27 -4.42 8.92
CA LEU A 34 1.37 -3.67 8.28
C LEU A 34 0.84 -2.49 7.44
N CYS A 35 -0.22 -2.73 6.66
CA CYS A 35 -0.81 -1.71 5.80
C CYS A 35 -1.52 -0.62 6.60
N LEU A 36 -2.27 -0.98 7.65
CA LEU A 36 -3.01 -0.05 8.51
C LEU A 36 -2.11 1.00 9.15
N VAL A 37 -0.89 0.62 9.55
CA VAL A 37 0.08 1.58 10.11
C VAL A 37 0.45 2.66 9.09
N GLN A 38 0.54 2.33 7.80
CA GLN A 38 0.89 3.32 6.78
C GLN A 38 -0.34 4.11 6.33
N VAL A 39 -1.48 3.43 6.18
CA VAL A 39 -2.77 4.03 5.84
C VAL A 39 -3.16 5.11 6.85
N SER A 40 -3.03 4.84 8.15
CA SER A 40 -3.40 5.82 9.19
C SER A 40 -2.57 7.11 9.11
N HIS A 41 -1.29 7.01 8.74
CA HIS A 41 -0.46 8.19 8.52
C HIS A 41 -0.90 8.97 7.29
N ILE A 42 -1.20 8.31 6.17
CA ILE A 42 -1.70 8.97 4.96
C ILE A 42 -3.04 9.67 5.24
N GLN A 43 -3.98 8.98 5.90
CA GLN A 43 -5.27 9.55 6.29
C GLN A 43 -5.08 10.79 7.16
N LYS A 44 -4.22 10.71 8.18
CA LYS A 44 -3.90 11.85 9.04
C LYS A 44 -3.37 13.05 8.25
N LEU A 45 -2.43 12.84 7.32
CA LEU A 45 -1.88 13.93 6.50
C LEU A 45 -2.97 14.62 5.66
N ILE A 46 -3.92 13.84 5.16
CA ILE A 46 -5.01 14.37 4.34
C ILE A 46 -6.06 15.09 5.20
N GLU A 47 -6.52 14.46 6.28
CA GLU A 47 -7.56 14.99 7.19
C GLU A 47 -7.12 16.28 7.87
N GLU A 48 -5.88 16.33 8.34
CA GLU A 48 -5.31 17.53 9.00
C GLU A 48 -4.76 18.56 8.00
N ASN A 49 -4.86 18.30 6.69
CA ASN A 49 -4.32 19.16 5.63
C ASN A 49 -2.86 19.57 5.84
N ILE A 50 -2.04 18.61 6.29
CA ILE A 50 -0.64 18.86 6.58
C ILE A 50 0.11 19.21 5.28
N PRO A 51 0.89 20.31 5.25
CA PRO A 51 1.67 20.68 4.08
C PRO A 51 2.75 19.63 3.79
N ILE A 52 3.00 19.41 2.51
CA ILE A 52 4.00 18.44 2.05
C ILE A 52 5.39 19.01 2.32
N GLU A 53 6.15 18.31 3.18
CA GLU A 53 7.53 18.64 3.47
C GLU A 53 8.42 17.44 3.11
N LYS A 54 9.26 17.58 2.09
CA LYS A 54 10.04 16.47 1.53
C LYS A 54 10.97 15.84 2.56
N ASN A 55 11.10 14.52 2.51
CA ASN A 55 11.97 13.73 3.40
C ASN A 55 11.61 13.81 4.89
N THR A 56 10.43 14.31 5.25
CA THR A 56 9.92 14.27 6.62
C THR A 56 8.74 13.32 6.75
N LYS A 57 8.20 13.18 7.96
CA LYS A 57 6.99 12.37 8.20
C LYS A 57 5.73 12.98 7.56
N SER A 58 5.82 14.26 7.17
CA SER A 58 4.77 14.98 6.46
C SER A 58 4.78 14.73 4.95
N ASP A 59 5.82 14.04 4.44
CA ASP A 59 5.87 13.62 3.03
C ASP A 59 5.00 12.37 2.81
N PRO A 60 3.89 12.44 2.05
CA PRO A 60 3.07 11.27 1.76
C PRO A 60 3.84 10.18 1.01
N VAL A 61 4.89 10.52 0.25
CA VAL A 61 5.74 9.56 -0.47
C VAL A 61 6.37 8.54 0.47
N VAL A 62 6.76 8.95 1.68
CA VAL A 62 7.36 8.06 2.69
C VAL A 62 6.43 6.89 3.00
N TRP A 63 5.14 7.16 3.17
CA TRP A 63 4.14 6.16 3.54
C TRP A 63 3.66 5.36 2.33
N LEU A 64 3.53 6.01 1.16
CA LEU A 64 3.20 5.35 -0.11
C LEU A 64 4.27 4.33 -0.53
N ASP A 65 5.56 4.66 -0.37
CA ASP A 65 6.66 3.74 -0.70
C ASP A 65 6.71 2.53 0.23
N ARG A 66 6.34 2.72 1.51
CA ARG A 66 6.21 1.62 2.47
C ARG A 66 5.07 0.69 2.12
N LEU A 67 3.89 1.23 1.77
CA LEU A 67 2.77 0.43 1.26
C LEU A 67 3.14 -0.33 -0.02
N ALA A 68 3.77 0.36 -0.97
CA ALA A 68 4.25 -0.23 -2.22
C ALA A 68 5.23 -1.39 -1.95
N ALA A 69 6.13 -1.23 -0.97
CA ALA A 69 7.07 -2.28 -0.58
C ALA A 69 6.37 -3.51 0.01
N ILE A 70 5.31 -3.32 0.79
CA ILE A 70 4.51 -4.43 1.32
C ILE A 70 3.85 -5.18 0.15
N PHE A 71 3.05 -4.49 -0.68
CA PHE A 71 2.35 -5.11 -1.81
C PHE A 71 3.28 -5.79 -2.80
N ARG A 72 4.47 -5.23 -3.04
CA ARG A 72 5.44 -5.81 -3.97
C ARG A 72 6.02 -7.15 -3.50
N ASN A 73 6.16 -7.33 -2.18
CA ASN A 73 6.94 -8.44 -1.63
C ASN A 73 6.09 -9.50 -0.91
N VAL A 74 4.83 -9.21 -0.57
CA VAL A 74 3.88 -10.24 -0.13
C VAL A 74 3.40 -11.01 -1.36
N ASN A 75 4.04 -12.17 -1.60
CA ASN A 75 3.76 -13.05 -2.74
C ASN A 75 3.37 -14.45 -2.23
N PRO A 76 2.12 -14.65 -1.82
CA PRO A 76 1.64 -15.94 -1.33
C PRO A 76 1.44 -16.93 -2.48
N ILE A 77 1.57 -18.23 -2.17
CA ILE A 77 1.23 -19.29 -3.11
C ILE A 77 -0.29 -19.50 -3.06
N VAL A 78 -0.98 -19.24 -4.16
CA VAL A 78 -2.44 -19.39 -4.30
C VAL A 78 -2.71 -20.36 -5.43
N GLN A 79 -3.53 -21.38 -5.19
CA GLN A 79 -3.91 -22.35 -6.23
C GLN A 79 -5.04 -21.79 -7.11
N ASN A 80 -5.18 -22.33 -8.31
CA ASN A 80 -6.25 -21.91 -9.23
C ASN A 80 -7.63 -22.11 -8.60
N GLY A 81 -8.44 -21.04 -8.60
CA GLY A 81 -9.80 -21.05 -8.05
C GLY A 81 -9.90 -20.67 -6.56
N GLU A 82 -8.77 -20.51 -5.86
CA GLU A 82 -8.76 -20.06 -4.47
C GLU A 82 -8.81 -18.53 -4.37
N GLN A 83 -9.42 -18.03 -3.30
CA GLN A 83 -9.40 -16.60 -3.00
C GLN A 83 -7.99 -16.14 -2.60
N HIS A 84 -7.55 -15.01 -3.15
CA HIS A 84 -6.25 -14.44 -2.82
C HIS A 84 -6.28 -13.82 -1.40
N PRO A 85 -5.39 -14.22 -0.47
CA PRO A 85 -5.46 -13.76 0.93
C PRO A 85 -5.23 -12.25 1.09
N CYS A 86 -4.54 -11.62 0.14
CA CYS A 86 -4.31 -10.18 0.12
C CYS A 86 -5.46 -9.36 -0.51
N GLN A 87 -6.46 -10.00 -1.13
CA GLN A 87 -7.52 -9.30 -1.86
C GLN A 87 -8.28 -8.33 -0.96
N GLU A 88 -8.79 -8.82 0.17
CA GLU A 88 -9.53 -7.98 1.12
C GLU A 88 -8.66 -6.83 1.65
N VAL A 89 -7.38 -7.09 1.93
CA VAL A 89 -6.46 -6.05 2.40
C VAL A 89 -6.28 -4.95 1.36
N VAL A 90 -6.13 -5.32 0.07
CA VAL A 90 -6.03 -4.33 -1.01
C VAL A 90 -7.33 -3.52 -1.13
N MET A 91 -8.49 -4.16 -1.03
CA MET A 91 -9.79 -3.46 -1.07
C MET A 91 -9.96 -2.49 0.11
N GLU A 92 -9.50 -2.85 1.30
CA GLU A 92 -9.54 -1.96 2.47
C GLU A 92 -8.58 -0.76 2.36
N VAL A 93 -7.44 -0.93 1.67
CA VAL A 93 -6.47 0.15 1.46
C VAL A 93 -6.90 1.12 0.35
N TRP A 94 -7.67 0.64 -0.63
CA TRP A 94 -8.07 1.39 -1.82
C TRP A 94 -8.69 2.77 -1.52
N PRO A 95 -9.68 2.93 -0.62
CA PRO A 95 -10.28 4.24 -0.33
C PRO A 95 -9.25 5.30 0.08
N THR A 96 -8.23 4.90 0.83
CA THR A 96 -7.16 5.82 1.25
C THR A 96 -6.26 6.22 0.07
N LEU A 97 -5.95 5.27 -0.82
CA LEU A 97 -5.19 5.58 -2.04
C LEU A 97 -5.98 6.50 -2.98
N SER A 98 -7.29 6.25 -3.16
CA SER A 98 -8.16 7.13 -3.95
C SER A 98 -8.23 8.54 -3.38
N LEU A 99 -8.37 8.67 -2.06
CA LEU A 99 -8.34 9.98 -1.40
C LEU A 99 -6.99 10.68 -1.60
N ALA A 100 -5.88 9.95 -1.55
CA ALA A 100 -4.55 10.49 -1.84
C ALA A 100 -4.42 10.95 -3.30
N PHE A 101 -4.96 10.20 -4.28
CA PHE A 101 -5.02 10.61 -5.69
C PHE A 101 -5.75 11.95 -5.86
N GLN A 102 -6.90 12.10 -5.21
CA GLN A 102 -7.68 13.33 -5.27
C GLN A 102 -6.93 14.50 -4.60
N ARG A 103 -6.44 14.30 -3.38
CA ARG A 103 -5.80 15.34 -2.56
C ARG A 103 -4.51 15.89 -3.17
N TYR A 104 -3.73 15.01 -3.81
CA TYR A 104 -2.39 15.32 -4.32
C TYR A 104 -2.32 15.36 -5.84
N SER A 105 -3.47 15.45 -6.53
CA SER A 105 -3.58 15.49 -8.00
C SER A 105 -2.69 16.53 -8.69
N SER A 106 -2.36 17.63 -8.02
CA SER A 106 -1.49 18.69 -8.54
C SER A 106 0.02 18.46 -8.30
N ASP A 107 0.41 17.48 -7.47
CA ASP A 107 1.81 17.14 -7.20
C ASP A 107 2.20 15.87 -7.98
N LEU A 108 2.85 16.06 -9.13
CA LEU A 108 3.27 14.97 -10.02
C LEU A 108 4.14 13.92 -9.33
N ARG A 109 4.99 14.33 -8.38
CA ARG A 109 5.87 13.40 -7.66
C ARG A 109 5.02 12.48 -6.79
N VAL A 110 4.12 13.04 -5.98
CA VAL A 110 3.25 12.22 -5.12
C VAL A 110 2.36 11.31 -5.97
N MET A 111 1.81 11.82 -7.07
CA MET A 111 1.00 11.04 -8.01
C MET A 111 1.76 9.85 -8.62
N GLU A 112 3.02 10.01 -9.00
CA GLU A 112 3.85 8.89 -9.48
C GLU A 112 3.97 7.78 -8.41
N HIS A 113 4.15 8.16 -7.14
CA HIS A 113 4.23 7.22 -6.03
C HIS A 113 2.87 6.58 -5.69
N CYS A 114 1.75 7.30 -5.82
CA CYS A 114 0.41 6.72 -5.74
C CYS A 114 0.20 5.65 -6.83
N CYS A 115 0.51 5.98 -8.10
CA CYS A 115 0.45 5.05 -9.23
C CYS A 115 1.37 3.84 -9.01
N ARG A 116 2.58 4.05 -8.50
CA ARG A 116 3.53 2.97 -8.18
C ARG A 116 2.98 2.03 -7.11
N CYS A 117 2.39 2.58 -6.05
CA CYS A 117 1.76 1.80 -4.99
C CYS A 117 0.59 0.98 -5.54
N LEU A 118 -0.32 1.62 -6.27
CA LEU A 118 -1.45 0.96 -6.92
C LEU A 118 -1.00 -0.15 -7.87
N ARG A 119 0.01 0.09 -8.70
CA ARG A 119 0.57 -0.93 -9.61
C ARG A 119 0.98 -2.19 -8.85
N PHE A 120 1.61 -2.04 -7.68
CA PHE A 120 1.98 -3.19 -6.86
C PHE A 120 0.80 -3.80 -6.13
N ALA A 121 -0.20 -3.02 -5.71
CA ALA A 121 -1.43 -3.54 -5.12
C ALA A 121 -2.20 -4.42 -6.11
N VAL A 122 -2.37 -3.96 -7.36
CA VAL A 122 -3.00 -4.74 -8.45
C VAL A 122 -2.18 -6.00 -8.78
N ARG A 123 -0.85 -5.87 -8.91
CA ARG A 123 0.03 -7.02 -9.16
C ARG A 123 0.07 -8.01 -8.00
N CYS A 124 -0.18 -7.59 -6.77
CA CYS A 124 -0.25 -8.50 -5.62
C CYS A 124 -1.42 -9.48 -5.78
N VAL A 125 -2.56 -9.03 -6.29
CA VAL A 125 -3.80 -9.82 -6.34
C VAL A 125 -4.20 -10.29 -7.76
N HIS A 126 -3.51 -9.84 -8.81
CA HIS A 126 -3.73 -10.19 -10.21
C HIS A 126 -5.23 -10.14 -10.61
N GLN A 127 -5.78 -11.24 -11.13
CA GLN A 127 -7.19 -11.34 -11.55
C GLN A 127 -8.19 -11.02 -10.43
N HIS A 128 -7.80 -11.14 -9.16
CA HIS A 128 -8.65 -10.82 -8.01
C HIS A 128 -8.75 -9.30 -7.75
N SER A 129 -8.06 -8.46 -8.53
CA SER A 129 -8.25 -7.00 -8.51
C SER A 129 -9.50 -6.54 -9.23
N ALA A 130 -10.29 -7.43 -9.85
CA ALA A 130 -11.46 -7.05 -10.66
C ALA A 130 -12.40 -6.03 -9.98
N PRO A 131 -12.69 -6.12 -8.67
CA PRO A 131 -13.52 -5.12 -7.98
C PRO A 131 -12.92 -3.70 -7.92
N LEU A 132 -11.60 -3.55 -8.11
CA LEU A 132 -10.92 -2.25 -8.19
C LEU A 132 -11.01 -1.60 -9.57
N LEU A 133 -11.38 -2.36 -10.61
CA LEU A 133 -11.35 -1.83 -11.98
C LEU A 133 -12.33 -0.68 -12.17
N SER A 134 -13.59 -0.85 -11.74
CA SER A 134 -14.60 0.21 -11.86
C SER A 134 -14.20 1.51 -11.15
N PRO A 135 -13.85 1.51 -9.85
CA PRO A 135 -13.49 2.75 -9.17
C PRO A 135 -12.15 3.33 -9.63
N LEU A 136 -11.24 2.52 -10.19
CA LEU A 136 -9.96 3.01 -10.70
C LEU A 136 -10.11 3.79 -12.01
N VAL A 137 -11.02 3.39 -12.89
CA VAL A 137 -11.26 4.08 -14.17
C VAL A 137 -11.83 5.48 -13.97
N GLU A 138 -12.45 5.73 -12.82
CA GLU A 138 -13.06 7.01 -12.46
C GLU A 138 -12.09 8.01 -11.81
N GLN A 139 -10.83 7.61 -11.52
CA GLN A 139 -9.80 8.50 -10.96
C GLN A 139 -9.02 9.23 -12.07
#